data_AF-A0A9X4RX59-F1
#
_entry.id   AF-A0A9X4RX59-F1
#
_cell.length_a   1.000
_cell.length_b   1.000
_cell.length_c   1.000
_cell.angle_alpha   90.00
_cell.angle_beta   90.00
_cell.angle_gamma   90.00
#
_symmetry.space_group_name_H-M   'P 1'
#
loop_
_entity.id
_entity.type
_entity.pdbx_description
1 polymer ?
#
loop_
_entity_poly.entity_id
_entity_poly.type
_entity_poly.pdbx_seq_one_letter_code
_entity_poly.pdbx_strand_id
1 'polypeptide(L)'
;MWKEFKPIVLFIAKFFLVYIVLTVIYSWYLQPYLYEQNITDPITSWMADVSASLMRAVGFDAYTVQVEGETHKRFFLNGSFASLVNEGCNALSVVIIFISFIVAFSNGILRTLSYVLGGLVLLLVTNIFRISLLTYIYRHLPEYSKSAHDYLFPAIIYGMVVVLWFIWVNKFAFKK
;
A
#
# COMPACT_ATOMS: atom_id res chain seq x y z
N MET A 1 -35.09 16.49 5.68
CA MET A 1 -34.66 15.10 5.39
C MET A 1 -33.82 14.94 4.12
N TRP A 2 -34.33 14.75 2.88
CA TRP A 2 -33.45 14.43 1.72
C TRP A 2 -32.43 15.52 1.35
N LYS A 3 -32.79 16.80 1.50
CA LYS A 3 -31.88 17.93 1.23
C LYS A 3 -30.69 18.02 2.21
N GLU A 4 -30.84 17.52 3.43
CA GLU A 4 -29.79 17.54 4.47
C GLU A 4 -28.75 16.45 4.24
N PHE A 5 -29.17 15.27 3.76
CA PHE A 5 -28.26 14.15 3.46
C PHE A 5 -27.64 14.21 2.06
N LYS A 6 -28.17 15.04 1.15
CA LYS A 6 -27.69 15.16 -0.23
C LYS A 6 -26.16 15.34 -0.34
N PRO A 7 -25.49 16.19 0.45
CA PRO A 7 -24.03 16.34 0.37
C PRO A 7 -23.28 15.07 0.79
N ILE A 8 -23.79 14.38 1.81
CA ILE A 8 -23.20 13.13 2.34
C ILE A 8 -23.37 12.02 1.30
N VAL A 9 -24.56 11.86 0.72
CA VAL A 9 -24.83 10.85 -0.31
C VAL A 9 -23.96 11.09 -1.55
N LEU A 10 -23.83 12.36 -1.99
CA LEU A 10 -22.95 12.71 -3.11
C LEU A 10 -21.48 12.38 -2.81
N PHE A 11 -21.02 12.66 -1.59
CA PHE A 11 -19.68 12.30 -1.14
C PHE A 11 -19.45 10.78 -1.21
N ILE A 12 -20.34 10.00 -0.60
CA ILE A 12 -20.27 8.54 -0.58
C ILE A 12 -20.26 7.98 -2.01
N ALA A 13 -21.15 8.48 -2.87
CA ALA A 13 -21.21 8.06 -4.26
C ALA A 13 -19.90 8.37 -5.01
N LYS A 14 -19.33 9.56 -4.83
CA LYS A 14 -18.05 9.95 -5.45
C LYS A 14 -16.90 9.09 -4.95
N PHE A 15 -16.85 8.80 -3.64
CA PHE A 15 -15.85 7.91 -3.04
C PHE A 15 -15.90 6.52 -3.69
N PHE A 16 -17.07 5.88 -3.70
CA PHE A 16 -17.21 4.53 -4.27
C PHE A 16 -16.97 4.50 -5.77
N LEU A 17 -17.39 5.53 -6.50
CA LEU A 17 -17.12 5.62 -7.93
C LEU A 17 -15.61 5.64 -8.20
N VAL A 18 -14.86 6.52 -7.52
CA VAL A 18 -13.40 6.60 -7.69
C VAL A 18 -12.73 5.30 -7.24
N TYR A 19 -13.15 4.74 -6.11
CA TYR A 19 -12.64 3.47 -5.60
C TYR A 19 -12.82 2.33 -6.60
N ILE A 20 -14.02 2.16 -7.16
CA ILE A 20 -14.33 1.11 -8.13
C ILE A 20 -13.50 1.30 -9.40
N VAL A 21 -13.45 2.53 -9.93
CA VAL A 21 -12.67 2.85 -11.14
C VAL A 21 -11.19 2.51 -10.93
N LEU A 22 -10.59 2.98 -9.83
CA LEU A 22 -9.18 2.69 -9.53
C LEU A 22 -8.92 1.20 -9.28
N THR A 23 -9.84 0.51 -8.62
CA THR A 23 -9.75 -0.94 -8.39
C THR A 23 -9.80 -1.71 -9.71
N VAL A 24 -10.69 -1.34 -10.64
CA VAL A 24 -10.78 -1.97 -11.97
C VAL A 24 -9.50 -1.72 -12.77
N ILE A 25 -8.99 -0.48 -12.78
CA ILE A 25 -7.72 -0.14 -13.43
C ILE A 25 -6.58 -0.98 -12.85
N TYR A 26 -6.54 -1.13 -11.52
CA TYR A 26 -5.53 -1.93 -10.86
C TYR A 26 -5.64 -3.43 -11.19
N SER A 27 -6.85 -3.98 -11.20
CA SER A 27 -7.09 -5.35 -11.64
C SER A 27 -6.66 -5.59 -13.09
N TRP A 28 -6.91 -4.62 -13.99
CA TRP A 28 -6.42 -4.69 -15.38
C TRP A 28 -4.89 -4.60 -15.47
N TYR A 29 -4.26 -3.78 -14.64
CA TYR A 29 -2.80 -3.74 -14.54
C TYR A 29 -2.22 -5.10 -14.09
N LEU A 30 -2.89 -5.80 -13.18
CA LEU A 30 -2.42 -7.10 -12.66
C LEU A 30 -2.60 -8.27 -13.63
N GLN A 31 -3.58 -8.19 -14.55
CA GLN A 31 -3.92 -9.26 -15.50
C GLN A 31 -2.70 -9.91 -16.21
N PRO A 32 -1.87 -9.15 -16.93
CA PRO A 32 -0.76 -9.73 -17.70
C PRO A 32 0.29 -10.41 -16.81
N TYR A 33 0.46 -9.98 -15.56
CA TYR A 33 1.48 -10.51 -14.67
C TYR A 33 0.99 -11.75 -13.92
N LEU A 34 -0.16 -11.62 -13.23
CA LEU A 34 -0.63 -12.65 -12.31
C LEU A 34 -1.34 -13.81 -13.01
N TYR A 35 -1.96 -13.58 -14.17
CA TYR A 35 -2.82 -14.57 -14.83
C TYR A 35 -2.27 -15.08 -16.16
N GLU A 36 -1.59 -14.24 -16.92
CA GLU A 36 -1.01 -14.65 -18.21
C GLU A 36 0.42 -15.18 -18.06
N GLN A 37 1.27 -14.44 -17.34
CA GLN A 37 2.70 -14.77 -17.21
C GLN A 37 3.05 -15.57 -15.95
N ASN A 38 2.17 -15.60 -14.94
CA ASN A 38 2.45 -16.17 -13.60
C ASN A 38 3.75 -15.63 -12.98
N ILE A 39 3.93 -14.31 -13.01
CA ILE A 39 5.06 -13.61 -12.40
C ILE A 39 4.58 -12.52 -11.42
N THR A 40 5.47 -12.09 -10.53
CA THR A 40 5.21 -10.95 -9.65
C THR A 40 5.06 -9.67 -10.47
N ASP A 41 4.06 -8.84 -10.15
CA ASP A 41 3.90 -7.56 -10.84
C ASP A 41 5.08 -6.59 -10.55
N PRO A 42 5.39 -5.67 -11.48
CA PRO A 42 6.52 -4.75 -11.34
C PRO A 42 6.55 -3.93 -10.04
N ILE A 43 5.41 -3.50 -9.51
CA ILE A 43 5.36 -2.68 -8.29
C ILE A 43 5.68 -3.53 -7.07
N THR A 44 5.12 -4.73 -6.97
CA THR A 44 5.48 -5.68 -5.90
C THR A 44 6.94 -6.08 -5.99
N SER A 45 7.46 -6.33 -7.19
CA SER A 45 8.87 -6.66 -7.40
C SER A 45 9.79 -5.53 -6.92
N TRP A 46 9.47 -4.29 -7.32
CA TRP A 46 10.20 -3.11 -6.89
C TRP A 46 10.16 -2.91 -5.37
N MET A 47 9.00 -3.08 -4.74
CA MET A 47 8.86 -3.00 -3.28
C MET A 47 9.73 -4.03 -2.56
N ALA A 48 9.79 -5.26 -3.06
CA ALA A 48 10.63 -6.31 -2.50
C ALA A 48 12.12 -5.95 -2.62
N ASP A 49 12.56 -5.45 -3.78
CA ASP A 49 13.96 -5.11 -4.04
C ASP A 49 14.45 -3.88 -3.25
N VAL A 50 13.61 -2.87 -3.10
CA VAL A 50 13.92 -1.70 -2.27
C VAL A 50 13.98 -2.11 -0.79
N SER A 51 13.09 -2.99 -0.34
CA SER A 51 13.11 -3.52 1.03
C SER A 51 14.38 -4.36 1.29
N ALA A 52 14.81 -5.20 0.34
CA ALA A 52 16.08 -5.90 0.43
C ALA A 52 17.28 -4.94 0.44
N SER A 53 17.22 -3.84 -0.32
CA SER A 53 18.25 -2.81 -0.29
C SER A 53 18.32 -2.07 1.04
N LEU A 54 17.17 -1.80 1.67
CA LEU A 54 17.12 -1.25 3.03
C LEU A 54 17.73 -2.23 4.05
N MET A 55 17.41 -3.53 3.95
CA MET A 55 18.00 -4.56 4.80
C MET A 55 19.51 -4.71 4.62
N ARG A 56 20.02 -4.55 3.39
CA ARG A 56 21.47 -4.47 3.13
C ARG A 56 22.11 -3.26 3.76
N ALA A 57 21.45 -2.10 3.70
CA ALA A 57 21.96 -0.86 4.31
C ALA A 57 22.09 -0.96 5.83
N VAL A 58 21.27 -1.79 6.49
CA VAL A 58 21.36 -2.03 7.95
C VAL A 58 22.22 -3.25 8.33
N GLY A 59 22.95 -3.84 7.37
CA GLY A 59 24.01 -4.83 7.64
C GLY A 59 23.63 -6.30 7.43
N PHE A 60 22.47 -6.60 6.85
CA PHE A 60 22.11 -7.98 6.49
C PHE A 60 22.50 -8.31 5.04
N ASP A 61 22.81 -9.58 4.77
CA ASP A 61 22.87 -10.07 3.40
C ASP A 61 21.44 -10.38 2.91
N ALA A 62 20.83 -9.40 2.24
CA ALA A 62 19.44 -9.48 1.80
C ALA A 62 19.29 -9.38 0.28
N TYR A 63 18.55 -10.31 -0.30
CA TYR A 63 18.20 -10.32 -1.72
C TYR A 63 16.83 -10.95 -1.95
N THR A 64 16.25 -10.68 -3.12
CA THR A 64 14.98 -11.29 -3.51
C THR A 64 15.14 -12.05 -4.82
N VAL A 65 14.34 -13.09 -5.00
CA VAL A 65 14.36 -13.95 -6.18
C VAL A 65 12.95 -14.08 -6.73
N GLN A 66 12.81 -13.83 -8.03
CA GLN A 66 11.63 -14.22 -8.79
C GLN A 66 11.82 -15.66 -9.25
N VAL A 67 10.88 -16.54 -8.92
CA VAL A 67 10.86 -17.93 -9.41
C VAL A 67 9.82 -18.03 -10.51
N GLU A 68 10.12 -18.77 -11.58
CA GLU A 68 9.18 -18.97 -12.68
C GLU A 68 7.91 -19.68 -12.19
N GLY A 69 6.75 -19.18 -12.62
CA GLY A 69 5.45 -19.69 -12.19
C GLY A 69 4.99 -19.19 -10.82
N GLU A 70 5.77 -18.36 -10.12
CA GLU A 70 5.38 -17.75 -8.84
C GLU A 70 4.94 -16.29 -9.01
N THR A 71 3.73 -15.97 -8.53
CA THR A 71 3.20 -14.60 -8.51
C THR A 71 3.73 -13.75 -7.35
N HIS A 72 4.84 -14.14 -6.76
CA HIS A 72 5.47 -13.50 -5.62
C HIS A 72 6.99 -13.64 -5.67
N LYS A 73 7.71 -12.75 -4.98
CA LYS A 73 9.16 -12.86 -4.81
C LYS A 73 9.49 -13.52 -3.49
N ARG A 74 10.47 -14.40 -3.51
CA ARG A 74 11.05 -14.99 -2.30
C ARG A 74 12.11 -14.02 -1.75
N PHE A 75 12.00 -13.69 -0.47
CA PHE A 75 12.92 -12.82 0.22
C PHE A 75 13.87 -13.66 1.06
N PHE A 76 15.17 -13.47 0.84
CA PHE A 76 16.23 -14.14 1.57
C PHE A 76 16.98 -13.19 2.48
N LEU A 77 17.39 -13.70 3.63
CA LEU A 77 18.16 -12.99 4.64
C LEU A 77 19.26 -13.91 5.16
N ASN A 78 20.52 -13.49 5.01
CA ASN A 78 21.74 -14.22 5.36
C ASN A 78 21.74 -15.65 4.77
N GLY A 79 21.46 -15.74 3.46
CA GLY A 79 21.38 -17.01 2.71
C GLY A 79 20.21 -17.92 3.07
N SER A 80 19.36 -17.53 4.02
CA SER A 80 18.18 -18.30 4.44
C SER A 80 16.90 -17.69 3.87
N PHE A 81 15.93 -18.53 3.53
CA PHE A 81 14.58 -18.07 3.21
C PHE A 81 13.94 -17.36 4.42
N ALA A 82 13.33 -16.20 4.20
CA ALA A 82 12.73 -15.38 5.27
C ALA A 82 11.23 -15.14 5.07
N SER A 83 10.80 -14.69 3.88
CA SER A 83 9.38 -14.39 3.62
C SER A 83 9.04 -14.39 2.13
N LEU A 84 7.75 -14.41 1.82
CA LEU A 84 7.22 -14.17 0.47
C LEU A 84 6.67 -12.75 0.38
N VAL A 85 6.93 -12.05 -0.72
CA VAL A 85 6.38 -10.72 -1.01
C VAL A 85 5.49 -10.83 -2.25
N ASN A 86 4.18 -10.68 -2.04
CA ASN A 86 3.16 -10.79 -3.09
C ASN A 86 2.39 -9.47 -3.25
N GLU A 87 1.41 -9.46 -4.15
CA GLU A 87 0.55 -8.30 -4.44
C GLU A 87 -0.04 -7.66 -3.17
N GLY A 88 -0.51 -8.46 -2.21
CA GLY A 88 -1.05 -7.96 -0.94
C GLY A 88 -0.02 -7.23 -0.04
N CYS A 89 1.28 -7.34 -0.34
CA CYS A 89 2.35 -6.65 0.37
C CYS A 89 2.70 -5.28 -0.23
N ASN A 90 2.23 -4.91 -1.42
CA ASN A 90 2.71 -3.70 -2.13
C ASN A 90 2.00 -2.38 -1.71
N ALA A 91 0.98 -2.48 -0.86
CA ALA A 91 0.14 -1.38 -0.34
C ALA A 91 -0.73 -0.63 -1.37
N LEU A 92 -0.85 -1.09 -2.61
CA LEU A 92 -1.66 -0.40 -3.64
C LEU A 92 -3.15 -0.36 -3.30
N SER A 93 -3.72 -1.41 -2.73
CA SER A 93 -5.10 -1.41 -2.25
C SER A 93 -5.34 -0.33 -1.19
N VAL A 94 -4.35 -0.08 -0.33
CA VAL A 94 -4.39 0.98 0.69
C VAL A 94 -4.25 2.37 0.04
N VAL A 95 -3.39 2.50 -0.96
CA VAL A 95 -3.24 3.71 -1.76
C VAL A 95 -4.54 4.05 -2.49
N ILE A 96 -5.23 3.07 -3.07
CA ILE A 96 -6.49 3.26 -3.80
C ILE A 96 -7.57 3.81 -2.87
N ILE A 97 -7.77 3.21 -1.68
CA ILE A 97 -8.76 3.72 -0.72
C ILE A 97 -8.36 5.12 -0.22
N PHE A 98 -7.07 5.37 -0.02
CA PHE A 98 -6.56 6.69 0.35
C PHE A 98 -6.93 7.74 -0.70
N ILE A 99 -6.56 7.53 -1.97
CA ILE A 99 -6.83 8.45 -3.08
C ILE A 99 -8.33 8.69 -3.22
N SER A 100 -9.12 7.61 -3.16
CA SER A 100 -10.58 7.68 -3.31
C SER A 100 -11.22 8.63 -2.29
N PHE A 101 -10.76 8.59 -1.04
CA PHE A 101 -11.22 9.51 0.00
C PHE A 101 -10.81 10.96 -0.25
N ILE A 102 -9.54 11.20 -0.61
CA ILE A 102 -9.05 12.56 -0.87
C ILE A 102 -9.80 13.20 -2.04
N VAL A 103 -10.00 12.45 -3.13
CA VAL A 103 -10.74 12.91 -4.32
C VAL A 103 -12.20 13.17 -3.98
N ALA A 104 -12.82 12.34 -3.14
CA ALA A 104 -14.21 12.53 -2.73
C ALA A 104 -14.44 13.87 -1.99
N PHE A 105 -13.46 14.35 -1.22
CA PHE A 105 -13.47 15.67 -0.57
C PHE A 105 -12.82 16.80 -1.37
N SER A 106 -12.31 16.53 -2.57
CA SER A 106 -11.58 17.52 -3.36
C SER A 106 -12.50 18.58 -3.98
N ASN A 107 -12.13 19.85 -3.78
CA ASN A 107 -12.68 21.03 -4.47
C ASN A 107 -11.65 21.71 -5.40
N GLY A 108 -10.43 21.15 -5.56
CA GLY A 108 -9.37 21.78 -6.35
C GLY A 108 -8.25 20.83 -6.73
N ILE A 109 -7.97 20.73 -8.04
CA ILE A 109 -7.12 19.68 -8.63
C ILE A 109 -5.66 19.78 -8.16
N LEU A 110 -5.07 20.98 -8.15
CA LEU A 110 -3.64 21.15 -7.80
C LEU A 110 -3.34 20.77 -6.35
N ARG A 111 -4.14 21.25 -5.40
CA ARG A 111 -3.95 20.94 -3.96
C ARG A 111 -4.16 19.45 -3.69
N THR A 112 -5.15 18.84 -4.35
CA THR A 112 -5.41 17.40 -4.26
C THR A 112 -4.24 16.61 -4.82
N LEU A 113 -3.73 16.96 -5.99
CA LEU A 113 -2.61 16.24 -6.61
C LEU A 113 -1.35 16.32 -5.75
N SER A 114 -0.98 17.51 -5.26
CA SER A 114 0.20 17.66 -4.38
C SER A 114 0.07 16.85 -3.08
N TYR A 115 -1.13 16.82 -2.50
CA TYR A 115 -1.38 16.07 -1.26
C TYR A 115 -1.36 14.56 -1.50
N VAL A 116 -1.98 14.10 -2.59
CA VAL A 116 -1.95 12.69 -3.00
C VAL A 116 -0.51 12.24 -3.23
N LEU A 117 0.30 13.01 -3.96
CA LEU A 117 1.71 12.66 -4.19
C LEU A 117 2.52 12.57 -2.88
N GLY A 118 2.35 13.51 -1.96
CA GLY A 118 3.00 13.43 -0.64
C GLY A 118 2.54 12.22 0.17
N GLY A 119 1.23 11.95 0.19
CA GLY A 119 0.66 10.79 0.87
C GLY A 119 1.13 9.46 0.27
N LEU A 120 1.22 9.39 -1.06
CA LEU A 120 1.78 8.24 -1.77
C LEU A 120 3.19 7.94 -1.30
N VAL A 121 4.09 8.93 -1.32
CA VAL A 121 5.47 8.73 -0.86
C VAL A 121 5.52 8.20 0.57
N LEU A 122 4.73 8.79 1.49
CA LEU A 122 4.68 8.34 2.88
C LEU A 122 4.17 6.90 3.04
N LEU A 123 3.12 6.53 2.31
CA LEU A 123 2.56 5.17 2.34
C LEU A 123 3.54 4.14 1.77
N LEU A 124 4.19 4.45 0.64
CA LEU A 124 5.18 3.57 0.03
C LEU A 124 6.40 3.38 0.94
N VAL A 125 6.91 4.46 1.54
CA VAL A 125 8.03 4.38 2.51
C VAL A 125 7.64 3.55 3.72
N THR A 126 6.45 3.79 4.29
CA THR A 126 5.93 3.01 5.43
C THR A 126 5.83 1.53 5.07
N ASN A 127 5.39 1.23 3.84
CA ASN A 127 5.28 -0.14 3.37
C ASN A 127 6.64 -0.84 3.19
N ILE A 128 7.66 -0.14 2.69
CA ILE A 128 9.04 -0.67 2.61
C ILE A 128 9.56 -1.03 4.01
N PHE A 129 9.34 -0.16 5.00
CA PHE A 129 9.68 -0.47 6.40
C PHE A 129 8.88 -1.67 6.93
N ARG A 130 7.59 -1.76 6.62
CA ARG A 130 6.75 -2.91 6.98
C ARG A 130 7.31 -4.21 6.43
N ILE A 131 7.62 -4.27 5.13
CA ILE A 131 8.16 -5.49 4.50
C ILE A 131 9.47 -5.87 5.17
N SER A 132 10.41 -4.92 5.30
CA SER A 132 11.72 -5.15 5.90
C SER A 132 11.64 -5.68 7.34
N LEU A 133 10.79 -5.06 8.18
CA LEU A 133 10.59 -5.48 9.56
C LEU A 133 9.86 -6.82 9.66
N LEU A 134 8.83 -7.07 8.83
CA LEU A 134 8.16 -8.36 8.78
C LEU A 134 9.12 -9.47 8.40
N THR A 135 9.95 -9.27 7.36
CA THR A 135 10.98 -10.23 6.95
C THR A 135 11.93 -10.54 8.10
N TYR A 136 12.39 -9.52 8.84
CA TYR A 136 13.22 -9.73 10.01
C TYR A 136 12.50 -10.55 11.09
N ILE A 137 11.25 -10.20 11.40
CA ILE A 137 10.43 -10.88 12.41
C ILE A 137 10.17 -12.33 12.02
N TYR A 138 9.78 -12.61 10.77
CA TYR A 138 9.59 -13.98 10.28
C TYR A 138 10.83 -14.84 10.47
N ARG A 139 12.03 -14.25 10.29
CA ARG A 139 13.28 -14.99 10.37
C ARG A 139 13.82 -15.18 11.78
N HIS A 140 13.72 -14.16 12.64
CA HIS A 140 14.38 -14.12 13.94
C HIS A 140 13.43 -14.18 15.13
N LEU A 141 12.16 -13.81 14.93
CA LEU A 141 11.13 -13.68 15.96
C LEU A 141 9.81 -14.35 15.51
N PRO A 142 9.84 -15.64 15.08
CA PRO A 142 8.70 -16.30 14.44
C PRO A 142 7.46 -16.36 15.34
N GLU A 143 7.63 -16.37 16.66
CA GLU A 143 6.54 -16.32 17.65
C GLU A 143 5.69 -15.05 17.55
N TYR A 144 6.27 -13.93 17.13
CA TYR A 144 5.58 -12.66 16.94
C TYR A 144 5.07 -12.44 15.51
N SER A 145 5.46 -13.31 14.56
CA SER A 145 5.19 -13.12 13.14
C SER A 145 3.71 -12.97 12.81
N LYS A 146 2.86 -13.85 13.37
CA LYS A 146 1.41 -13.81 13.18
C LYS A 146 0.82 -12.51 13.73
N SER A 147 1.13 -12.17 14.98
CA SER A 147 0.62 -10.96 15.61
C SER A 147 1.07 -9.69 14.88
N ALA A 148 2.32 -9.69 14.40
CA ALA A 148 2.86 -8.58 13.63
C ALA A 148 2.13 -8.42 12.28
N HIS A 149 1.92 -9.52 11.56
CA HIS A 149 1.28 -9.52 10.24
C HIS A 149 -0.22 -9.21 10.31
N ASP A 150 -0.94 -9.80 11.26
CA ASP A 150 -2.40 -9.72 11.34
C ASP A 150 -2.89 -8.44 12.02
N TYR A 151 -2.08 -7.86 12.93
CA TYR A 151 -2.52 -6.73 13.75
C TYR A 151 -1.61 -5.51 13.65
N LEU A 152 -0.32 -5.65 13.98
CA LEU A 152 0.56 -4.49 14.15
C LEU A 152 0.75 -3.71 12.85
N PHE A 153 1.20 -4.36 11.79
CA PHE A 153 1.49 -3.68 10.54
C PHE A 153 0.25 -3.19 9.79
N PRO A 154 -0.87 -3.92 9.77
CA PRO A 154 -2.15 -3.37 9.34
C PRO A 154 -2.53 -2.12 10.14
N ALA A 155 -2.44 -2.15 11.46
CA ALA A 155 -2.76 -0.99 12.30
C ALA A 155 -1.87 0.23 11.99
N ILE A 156 -0.58 0.03 11.74
CA ILE A 156 0.35 1.10 11.35
C ILE A 156 -0.05 1.72 10.01
N ILE A 157 -0.28 0.90 8.98
CA ILE A 157 -0.61 1.40 7.64
C ILE A 157 -1.99 2.06 7.60
N TYR A 158 -3.02 1.42 8.15
CA TYR A 158 -4.37 2.01 8.20
C TYR A 158 -4.43 3.22 9.13
N GLY A 159 -3.69 3.20 10.24
CA GLY A 159 -3.53 4.36 11.12
C GLY A 159 -2.92 5.55 10.39
N MET A 160 -1.87 5.33 9.60
CA MET A 160 -1.27 6.37 8.75
C MET A 160 -2.30 6.95 7.77
N VAL A 161 -3.09 6.10 7.09
CA VAL A 161 -4.16 6.57 6.19
C VAL A 161 -5.18 7.44 6.92
N VAL A 162 -5.64 7.02 8.09
CA VAL A 162 -6.59 7.79 8.90
C VAL A 162 -6.01 9.14 9.33
N VAL A 163 -4.73 9.18 9.74
CA VAL A 163 -4.04 10.43 10.06
C VAL A 163 -3.96 11.34 8.84
N LEU A 164 -3.59 10.81 7.66
CA LEU A 164 -3.54 11.57 6.42
C LEU A 164 -4.93 12.07 6.01
N TRP A 165 -6.00 11.30 6.24
CA TRP A 165 -7.37 11.75 6.01
C TRP A 165 -7.76 12.88 6.95
N PHE A 166 -7.42 12.76 8.24
CA PHE A 166 -7.69 13.80 9.22
C PHE A 166 -6.97 15.11 8.86
N ILE A 167 -5.69 15.04 8.46
CA ILE A 167 -4.94 16.21 8.02
C ILE A 167 -5.58 16.83 6.77
N TRP A 168 -6.00 16.02 5.80
CA TRP A 168 -6.68 16.49 4.59
C TRP A 168 -7.98 17.25 4.91
N VAL A 169 -8.85 16.63 5.69
CA VAL A 169 -10.16 17.19 6.05
C VAL A 169 -10.01 18.52 6.80
N ASN A 170 -9.13 18.57 7.79
CA ASN A 170 -8.96 19.77 8.61
C ASN A 170 -8.28 20.93 7.87
N LYS A 171 -7.30 20.65 7.01
CA LYS A 171 -6.49 21.70 6.39
C LYS A 171 -6.96 22.11 5.00
N PHE A 172 -7.63 21.23 4.26
CA PHE A 172 -7.88 21.42 2.83
C PHE A 172 -9.35 21.28 2.43
N ALA A 173 -10.13 20.38 3.04
CA ALA A 173 -11.50 20.14 2.60
C ALA A 173 -12.45 21.33 2.86
N PHE A 174 -12.24 22.08 3.96
CA PHE A 174 -13.13 23.17 4.37
C PHE A 174 -12.57 24.59 4.17
N LYS A 175 -11.32 24.74 3.70
CA LYS A 175 -10.80 26.05 3.32
C LYS A 175 -11.29 26.43 1.93
N LYS A 176 -12.31 27.30 1.87
CA LYS A 176 -12.72 28.02 0.65
C LYS A 176 -11.53 28.75 0.03
#